data_AF-A0A6L6BP85-F1
#
_entry.id   AF-A0A6L6BP85-F1
#
_cell.length_a   1.000
_cell.length_b   1.000
_cell.length_c   1.000
_cell.angle_alpha   90.00
_cell.angle_beta   90.00
_cell.angle_gamma   90.00
#
_symmetry.space_group_name_H-M   'P 1'
#
loop_
_entity.id
_entity.type
_entity.pdbx_description
1 polymer ?
#
loop_
_entity_poly.entity_id
_entity_poly.type
_entity_poly.pdbx_seq_one_letter_code
_entity_poly.pdbx_strand_id
1 'polypeptide(L)'
;MNYDLIIRGGMVVDGTGKAPVRADVAVTADRIAAIGNLSADTATREIDAAGLTVSPGFVDLHTHLDAQVGWDPYMTSSSWHGVTTVLMGNCGVTFAPVVEKDREFLAEMMESVEDIPRQSILDGLPWDWETYPEYLDSVQRLKPALNVVGLVGHCAIRSQVMGDRSLSDEEPTPEELGRMADIAEESVAGGAVGFSTSRILLHVVPDGRCVPGTYAKIDEYKSIADGMNRAGGGIFQAVNDFATKAEYEFKLLREMAQHAGDVLFSGGAGDGDLRSVERMNAFFTHVNENEGRISSATQTRPGGTLMGL
;
A
#
# COMPACT_ATOMS: atom_id res chain seq x y z
N MET A 1 -19.94 18.79 28.91
CA MET A 1 -19.05 17.62 29.16
C MET A 1 -17.61 18.10 29.07
N ASN A 2 -16.65 17.36 29.63
CA ASN A 2 -15.22 17.67 29.48
C ASN A 2 -14.59 16.66 28.51
N TYR A 3 -14.07 17.16 27.39
CA TYR A 3 -13.39 16.34 26.37
C TYR A 3 -11.86 16.49 26.49
N ASP A 4 -11.10 15.66 25.77
CA ASP A 4 -9.63 15.77 25.75
C ASP A 4 -9.19 16.91 24.82
N LEU A 5 -9.81 16.98 23.64
CA LEU A 5 -9.58 18.01 22.64
C LEU A 5 -10.91 18.49 22.05
N ILE A 6 -11.06 19.79 21.86
CA ILE A 6 -12.05 20.36 20.91
C ILE A 6 -11.32 21.21 19.86
N ILE A 7 -11.64 20.96 18.59
CA ILE A 7 -11.29 21.82 17.46
C ILE A 7 -12.50 22.71 17.17
N ARG A 8 -12.34 24.03 17.30
CA ARG A 8 -13.42 25.02 17.34
C ARG A 8 -13.64 25.70 15.99
N GLY A 9 -14.90 25.84 15.59
CA GLY A 9 -15.35 26.77 14.55
C GLY A 9 -14.82 26.52 13.14
N GLY A 10 -14.29 25.33 12.87
CA GLY A 10 -13.75 24.94 11.58
C GLY A 10 -14.82 24.61 10.55
N MET A 11 -14.42 24.59 9.27
CA MET A 11 -15.23 24.03 8.20
C MET A 11 -14.96 22.52 8.10
N VAL A 12 -15.89 21.70 8.58
CA VAL A 12 -15.75 20.25 8.63
C VAL A 12 -16.07 19.66 7.25
N VAL A 13 -15.08 18.97 6.69
CA VAL A 13 -15.19 18.15 5.47
C VAL A 13 -15.06 16.69 5.92
N ASP A 14 -16.18 15.97 6.04
CA ASP A 14 -16.23 14.67 6.71
C ASP A 14 -15.76 13.46 5.85
N GLY A 15 -15.37 13.72 4.60
CA GLY A 15 -14.94 12.67 3.66
C GLY A 15 -16.08 11.92 2.95
N THR A 16 -17.35 12.23 3.24
CA THR A 16 -18.51 11.53 2.62
C THR A 16 -18.91 12.10 1.24
N GLY A 17 -18.24 13.15 0.78
CA GLY A 17 -18.59 13.89 -0.44
C GLY A 17 -19.74 14.89 -0.27
N LYS A 18 -20.31 15.03 0.93
CA LYS A 18 -21.31 16.06 1.24
C LYS A 18 -20.69 17.46 1.32
N ALA A 19 -21.55 18.47 1.22
CA ALA A 19 -21.14 19.86 1.39
C ALA A 19 -20.53 20.08 2.80
N PRO A 20 -19.43 20.86 2.91
CA PRO A 20 -18.80 21.12 4.20
C PRO A 20 -19.73 21.89 5.17
N VAL A 21 -19.58 21.64 6.47
CA VAL A 21 -20.39 22.30 7.51
C VAL A 21 -19.51 22.99 8.55
N ARG A 22 -19.90 24.19 9.00
CA ARG A 22 -19.23 24.83 10.13
C ARG A 22 -19.63 24.13 11.43
N ALA A 23 -18.67 23.53 12.12
CA ALA A 23 -18.90 22.81 13.37
C ALA A 23 -17.63 22.75 14.24
N ASP A 24 -17.82 22.43 15.52
CA ASP A 24 -16.77 21.99 16.41
C ASP A 24 -16.62 20.47 16.32
N VAL A 25 -15.40 19.95 16.55
CA VAL A 25 -15.10 18.52 16.62
C VAL A 25 -14.47 18.20 17.96
N ALA A 26 -15.10 17.33 18.75
CA ALA A 26 -14.58 16.86 20.03
C ALA A 26 -13.96 15.46 19.92
N VAL A 27 -12.85 15.27 20.63
CA VAL A 27 -12.12 14.00 20.73
C VAL A 27 -12.03 13.57 22.18
N THR A 28 -12.19 12.27 22.43
CA THR A 28 -11.92 11.62 23.71
C THR A 28 -11.14 10.34 23.44
N ALA A 29 -10.00 10.20 24.11
CA ALA A 29 -9.00 9.17 23.82
C ALA A 29 -8.69 9.09 22.31
N ASP A 30 -9.01 7.97 21.68
CA ASP A 30 -8.73 7.64 20.28
C ASP A 30 -9.94 7.86 19.34
N ARG A 31 -11.03 8.49 19.82
CA ARG A 31 -12.28 8.61 19.05
C ARG A 31 -12.80 10.03 18.98
N ILE A 32 -13.41 10.33 17.83
CA ILE A 32 -14.28 11.50 17.68
C ILE A 32 -15.53 11.25 18.52
N ALA A 33 -15.72 12.06 19.56
CA ALA A 33 -16.81 11.92 20.52
C ALA A 33 -18.08 12.67 20.06
N ALA A 34 -17.92 13.82 19.42
CA ALA A 34 -19.03 14.62 18.92
C ALA A 34 -18.58 15.56 17.77
N ILE A 35 -19.52 15.87 16.88
CA ILE A 35 -19.38 16.91 15.84
C ILE A 35 -20.65 17.77 15.89
N GLY A 36 -20.50 19.09 15.99
CA GLY A 36 -21.66 20.00 16.02
C GLY A 36 -21.41 21.31 16.76
N ASN A 37 -22.45 21.86 17.39
CA ASN A 37 -22.30 23.03 18.26
C ASN A 37 -21.92 22.56 19.68
N LEU A 38 -20.68 22.83 20.09
CA LEU A 38 -20.14 22.44 21.39
C LEU A 38 -19.84 23.66 22.28
N SER A 39 -20.53 24.78 22.05
CA SER A 39 -20.31 26.05 22.78
C SER A 39 -20.53 25.96 24.30
N ALA A 40 -21.30 24.98 24.77
CA ALA A 40 -21.54 24.72 26.18
C ALA A 40 -20.56 23.68 26.79
N ASP A 41 -19.71 23.08 25.96
CA ASP A 41 -18.74 22.07 26.38
C ASP A 41 -17.33 22.66 26.49
N THR A 42 -16.49 22.00 27.28
CA THR A 42 -15.08 22.37 27.48
C THR A 42 -14.17 21.20 27.15
N ALA A 43 -12.89 21.48 26.89
CA ALA A 43 -11.88 20.44 26.77
C ALA A 43 -10.58 20.80 27.47
N THR A 44 -9.77 19.78 27.77
CA THR A 44 -8.41 19.95 28.30
C THR A 44 -7.53 20.74 27.33
N ARG A 45 -7.71 20.54 26.02
CA ARG A 45 -7.06 21.31 24.95
C ARG A 45 -8.11 21.83 23.98
N GLU A 46 -7.97 23.09 23.57
CA GLU A 46 -8.81 23.68 22.52
C GLU A 46 -7.94 24.23 21.40
N ILE A 47 -8.37 24.04 20.15
CA ILE A 47 -7.72 24.55 18.94
C ILE A 47 -8.71 25.44 18.21
N ASP A 48 -8.37 26.70 17.94
CA ASP A 48 -9.16 27.58 17.09
C ASP A 48 -8.90 27.27 15.61
N ALA A 49 -9.93 26.76 14.92
CA ALA A 49 -9.90 26.45 13.50
C ALA A 49 -10.77 27.41 12.67
N ALA A 50 -11.10 28.60 13.20
CA ALA A 50 -11.85 29.59 12.45
C ALA A 50 -11.17 29.96 11.14
N GLY A 51 -11.89 29.79 10.03
CA GLY A 51 -11.35 30.04 8.68
C GLY A 51 -10.48 28.91 8.13
N LEU A 52 -10.32 27.81 8.87
CA LEU A 52 -9.61 26.61 8.47
C LEU A 52 -10.58 25.45 8.17
N THR A 53 -10.05 24.43 7.50
CA THR A 53 -10.74 23.17 7.23
C THR A 53 -10.36 22.14 8.28
N VAL A 54 -11.33 21.35 8.72
CA VAL A 54 -11.12 20.16 9.54
C VAL A 54 -11.57 18.96 8.73
N SER A 55 -10.67 18.05 8.40
CA SER A 55 -10.95 16.82 7.66
C SER A 55 -10.50 15.58 8.43
N PRO A 56 -10.94 14.37 8.05
CA PRO A 56 -10.18 13.17 8.34
C PRO A 56 -8.71 13.35 7.93
N GLY A 57 -7.81 12.69 8.66
CA GLY A 57 -6.43 12.59 8.22
C GLY A 57 -6.34 11.81 6.91
N PHE A 58 -5.37 12.17 6.07
CA PHE A 58 -5.24 11.54 4.76
C PHE A 58 -4.70 10.11 4.90
N VAL A 59 -5.19 9.24 4.01
CA VAL A 59 -4.74 7.86 3.89
C VAL A 59 -3.92 7.77 2.61
N ASP A 60 -2.60 7.61 2.76
CA ASP A 60 -1.71 7.46 1.62
C ASP A 60 -1.63 5.97 1.24
N LEU A 61 -2.28 5.62 0.14
CA LEU A 61 -2.44 4.24 -0.31
C LEU A 61 -1.23 3.70 -1.07
N HIS A 62 -0.19 4.51 -1.30
CA HIS A 62 0.96 4.06 -2.07
C HIS A 62 2.27 4.68 -1.59
N THR A 63 2.88 4.02 -0.62
CA THR A 63 4.13 4.47 -0.03
C THR A 63 5.22 3.40 -0.09
N HIS A 64 6.46 3.87 -0.08
CA HIS A 64 7.67 3.07 0.15
C HIS A 64 8.38 3.55 1.43
N LEU A 65 7.59 3.83 2.46
CA LEU A 65 8.08 4.23 3.79
C LEU A 65 8.56 3.04 4.62
N ASP A 66 8.52 1.83 4.05
CA ASP A 66 8.99 0.56 4.61
C ASP A 66 10.38 0.66 5.23
N ALA A 67 11.28 1.42 4.58
CA ALA A 67 12.62 1.67 5.08
C ALA A 67 12.64 2.89 6.01
N GLN A 68 11.95 3.96 5.59
CA GLN A 68 11.99 5.26 6.27
C GLN A 68 11.52 5.21 7.71
N VAL A 69 10.56 4.34 8.03
CA VAL A 69 10.09 4.15 9.40
C VAL A 69 11.23 3.80 10.38
N GLY A 70 12.31 3.19 9.89
CA GLY A 70 13.51 2.84 10.67
C GLY A 70 14.30 4.04 11.18
N TRP A 71 14.60 5.02 10.31
CA TRP A 71 15.37 6.21 10.70
C TRP A 71 14.51 7.44 11.03
N ASP A 72 13.27 7.47 10.56
CA ASP A 72 12.27 8.50 10.87
C ASP A 72 10.91 7.87 11.20
N PRO A 73 10.72 7.42 12.46
CA PRO A 73 9.43 6.87 12.91
C PRO A 73 8.27 7.89 12.84
N TYR A 74 8.55 9.19 12.74
CA TYR A 74 7.51 10.20 12.55
C TYR A 74 7.03 10.28 11.09
N MET A 75 7.74 9.64 10.15
CA MET A 75 7.45 9.65 8.71
C MET A 75 7.12 11.06 8.22
N THR A 76 8.03 11.99 8.51
CA THR A 76 7.83 13.44 8.37
C THR A 76 7.54 13.87 6.93
N SER A 77 8.01 13.11 5.94
CA SER A 77 7.68 13.29 4.51
C SER A 77 6.18 13.15 4.20
N SER A 78 5.42 12.42 5.03
CA SER A 78 3.97 12.25 4.89
C SER A 78 3.20 12.95 6.02
N SER A 79 3.64 12.80 7.27
CA SER A 79 2.90 13.30 8.44
C SER A 79 2.77 14.83 8.45
N TRP A 80 3.78 15.56 7.95
CA TRP A 80 3.71 17.02 7.83
C TRP A 80 2.73 17.51 6.76
N HIS A 81 2.27 16.61 5.89
CA HIS A 81 1.32 16.89 4.82
C HIS A 81 -0.12 16.46 5.17
N GLY A 82 -0.38 16.10 6.43
CA GLY A 82 -1.71 15.73 6.92
C GLY A 82 -2.06 14.24 6.75
N VAL A 83 -1.10 13.42 6.32
CA VAL A 83 -1.27 11.96 6.28
C VAL A 83 -1.26 11.41 7.70
N THR A 84 -2.24 10.56 8.02
CA THR A 84 -2.35 9.87 9.32
C THR A 84 -2.23 8.35 9.19
N THR A 85 -2.36 7.82 7.98
CA THR A 85 -2.30 6.38 7.70
C THR A 85 -1.57 6.14 6.38
N VAL A 86 -0.69 5.15 6.36
CA VAL A 86 0.08 4.77 5.16
C VAL A 86 -0.11 3.29 4.86
N LEU A 87 -0.24 2.97 3.57
CA LEU A 87 -0.13 1.62 3.04
C LEU A 87 1.29 1.41 2.50
N MET A 88 2.04 0.52 3.14
CA MET A 88 3.41 0.13 2.81
C MET A 88 3.44 -1.16 1.99
N GLY A 89 4.59 -1.44 1.39
CA GLY A 89 4.84 -2.67 0.64
C GLY A 89 4.15 -2.70 -0.72
N ASN A 90 4.14 -1.57 -1.44
CA ASN A 90 3.63 -1.49 -2.80
C ASN A 90 4.63 -2.07 -3.82
N CYS A 91 4.19 -2.19 -5.08
CA CYS A 91 5.06 -2.54 -6.22
C CYS A 91 5.75 -3.90 -6.09
N GLY A 92 5.27 -4.81 -5.23
CA GLY A 92 5.90 -6.10 -4.98
C GLY A 92 7.22 -6.05 -4.22
N VAL A 93 7.76 -4.86 -3.93
CA VAL A 93 9.07 -4.67 -3.27
C VAL A 93 8.88 -4.42 -1.78
N THR A 94 9.37 -5.35 -0.97
CA THR A 94 9.25 -5.33 0.50
C THR A 94 10.52 -5.90 1.11
N PHE A 95 10.70 -5.73 2.43
CA PHE A 95 11.84 -6.30 3.16
C PHE A 95 11.51 -7.61 3.89
N ALA A 96 10.31 -8.15 3.67
CA ALA A 96 9.88 -9.42 4.26
C ALA A 96 8.90 -10.15 3.32
N PRO A 97 8.89 -11.49 3.35
CA PRO A 97 9.79 -12.34 4.11
C PRO A 97 11.21 -12.36 3.52
N VAL A 98 12.22 -12.68 4.33
CA VAL A 98 13.62 -12.67 3.90
C VAL A 98 14.51 -13.52 4.81
N VAL A 99 15.40 -14.32 4.24
CA VAL A 99 16.45 -15.01 5.02
C VAL A 99 17.70 -14.13 5.10
N GLU A 100 18.52 -14.31 6.14
CA GLU A 100 19.68 -13.44 6.44
C GLU A 100 20.57 -13.15 5.22
N LYS A 101 20.88 -14.19 4.42
CA LYS A 101 21.74 -14.08 3.24
C LYS A 101 21.16 -13.21 2.10
N ASP A 102 19.85 -12.98 2.06
CA ASP A 102 19.15 -12.31 0.95
C ASP A 102 18.67 -10.90 1.34
N ARG A 103 18.97 -10.41 2.56
CA ARG A 103 18.61 -9.06 3.03
C ARG A 103 19.19 -7.95 2.17
N GLU A 104 20.46 -8.10 1.80
CA GLU A 104 21.15 -7.13 0.93
C GLU A 104 20.49 -7.06 -0.45
N PHE A 105 20.09 -8.20 -1.00
CA PHE A 105 19.39 -8.26 -2.29
C PHE A 105 18.03 -7.53 -2.25
N LEU A 106 17.23 -7.68 -1.19
CA LEU A 106 15.97 -6.93 -1.07
C LEU A 106 16.22 -5.41 -0.93
N ALA A 107 17.29 -5.00 -0.24
CA ALA A 107 17.68 -3.60 -0.15
C ALA A 107 18.16 -3.03 -1.50
N GLU A 108 18.95 -3.79 -2.26
CA GLU A 108 19.37 -3.44 -3.63
C GLU A 108 18.18 -3.30 -4.59
N MET A 109 17.20 -4.20 -4.46
CA MET A 109 15.97 -4.15 -5.26
C MET A 109 15.18 -2.87 -4.96
N MET A 110 14.99 -2.52 -3.69
CA MET A 110 14.32 -1.28 -3.29
C MET A 110 15.09 -0.04 -3.78
N GLU A 111 16.41 -0.03 -3.67
CA GLU A 111 17.25 1.06 -4.18
C GLU A 111 17.03 1.28 -5.68
N SER A 112 17.03 0.20 -6.46
CA SER A 112 16.88 0.28 -7.90
C SER A 112 15.48 0.72 -8.35
N VAL A 113 14.43 0.37 -7.60
CA VAL A 113 13.04 0.69 -7.95
C VAL A 113 12.60 2.05 -7.42
N GLU A 114 12.96 2.38 -6.18
CA GLU A 114 12.44 3.55 -5.45
C GLU A 114 13.51 4.62 -5.15
N ASP A 115 14.75 4.43 -5.62
CA ASP A 115 15.87 5.36 -5.45
C ASP A 115 16.20 5.66 -3.97
N ILE A 116 15.93 4.67 -3.09
CA ILE A 116 16.28 4.73 -1.66
C ILE A 116 17.64 4.07 -1.48
N PRO A 117 18.70 4.79 -1.05
CA PRO A 117 20.04 4.23 -0.98
C PRO A 117 20.10 2.96 -0.13
N ARG A 118 20.64 1.86 -0.70
CA ARG A 118 20.71 0.54 -0.04
C ARG A 118 21.31 0.62 1.35
N GLN A 119 22.39 1.40 1.49
CA GLN A 119 23.07 1.56 2.78
C GLN A 119 22.16 2.19 3.84
N SER A 120 21.33 3.17 3.45
CA SER A 120 20.36 3.78 4.37
C SER A 120 19.27 2.79 4.82
N ILE A 121 18.86 1.89 3.93
CA ILE A 121 17.91 0.81 4.26
C ILE A 121 18.55 -0.16 5.27
N LEU A 122 19.77 -0.62 4.97
CA LEU A 122 20.49 -1.60 5.80
C LEU A 122 20.79 -1.05 7.20
N ASP A 123 21.20 0.21 7.29
CA ASP A 123 21.54 0.85 8.57
C ASP A 123 20.31 1.32 9.36
N GLY A 124 19.24 1.68 8.65
CA GLY A 124 18.04 2.26 9.25
C GLY A 124 17.09 1.24 9.86
N LEU A 125 17.11 0.00 9.35
CA LEU A 125 16.24 -1.07 9.80
C LEU A 125 16.98 -2.05 10.73
N PRO A 126 16.30 -2.66 11.71
CA PRO A 126 16.95 -3.59 12.63
C PRO A 126 17.19 -4.99 12.04
N TRP A 127 16.47 -5.37 10.98
CA TRP A 127 16.58 -6.68 10.30
C TRP A 127 16.48 -7.87 11.28
N ASP A 128 15.56 -7.79 12.24
CA ASP A 128 15.35 -8.79 13.29
C ASP A 128 14.16 -9.73 12.99
N TRP A 129 13.90 -9.98 11.71
CA TRP A 129 12.81 -10.83 11.19
C TRP A 129 13.29 -11.78 10.10
N GLU A 130 12.48 -12.81 9.86
CA GLU A 130 12.51 -13.64 8.65
C GLU A 130 11.14 -13.70 7.96
N THR A 131 10.06 -13.63 8.74
CA THR A 131 8.68 -13.69 8.24
C THR A 131 8.06 -12.28 8.15
N TYR A 132 7.00 -12.14 7.37
CA TYR A 132 6.27 -10.86 7.28
C TYR A 132 5.62 -10.43 8.62
N PRO A 133 5.03 -11.34 9.42
CA PRO A 133 4.50 -10.96 10.74
C PRO A 133 5.59 -10.44 11.69
N GLU A 134 6.78 -11.04 11.69
CA GLU A 134 7.91 -10.54 12.50
C GLU A 134 8.38 -9.15 12.04
N TYR A 135 8.31 -8.86 10.74
CA TYR A 135 8.57 -7.51 10.20
C TYR A 135 7.54 -6.50 10.73
N LEU A 136 6.25 -6.83 10.71
CA LEU A 136 5.20 -5.95 11.28
C LEU A 136 5.42 -5.72 12.78
N ASP A 137 5.79 -6.75 13.53
CA ASP A 137 6.15 -6.63 14.94
C ASP A 137 7.36 -5.70 15.14
N SER A 138 8.34 -5.75 14.23
CA SER A 138 9.51 -4.88 14.24
C SER A 138 9.13 -3.42 13.96
N VAL A 139 8.30 -3.17 12.95
CA VAL A 139 7.75 -1.84 12.66
C VAL A 139 6.95 -1.30 13.85
N GLN A 140 6.13 -2.13 14.50
CA GLN A 140 5.36 -1.74 15.69
C GLN A 140 6.29 -1.32 16.86
N ARG A 141 7.44 -1.98 17.04
CA ARG A 141 8.44 -1.61 18.07
C ARG A 141 9.09 -0.26 17.82
N LEU A 142 9.16 0.20 16.57
CA LEU A 142 9.65 1.53 16.20
C LEU A 142 8.69 2.65 16.62
N LYS A 143 7.44 2.31 16.99
CA LYS A 143 6.39 3.26 17.43
C LYS A 143 6.14 4.36 16.38
N PRO A 144 5.71 3.99 15.17
CA PRO A 144 5.42 4.95 14.13
C PRO A 144 4.38 5.96 14.59
N ALA A 145 4.53 7.22 14.17
CA ALA A 145 3.55 8.28 14.46
C ALA A 145 2.27 8.14 13.62
N LEU A 146 2.37 7.48 12.46
CA LEU A 146 1.23 7.20 11.57
C LEU A 146 0.72 5.78 11.82
N ASN A 147 -0.55 5.55 11.49
CA ASN A 147 -1.04 4.18 11.36
C ASN A 147 -0.34 3.53 10.16
N VAL A 148 0.18 2.33 10.35
CA VAL A 148 0.84 1.57 9.29
C VAL A 148 -0.03 0.37 8.91
N VAL A 149 -0.25 0.21 7.62
CA VAL A 149 -0.90 -0.95 7.01
C VAL A 149 0.08 -1.54 6.00
N GLY A 150 0.27 -2.87 6.00
CA GLY A 150 1.29 -3.52 5.18
C GLY A 150 0.73 -4.51 4.16
N LEU A 151 1.29 -4.50 2.95
CA LEU A 151 1.15 -5.56 1.95
C LEU A 151 2.44 -6.39 1.91
N VAL A 152 2.33 -7.72 1.80
CA VAL A 152 3.50 -8.56 1.52
C VAL A 152 3.88 -8.47 0.04
N GLY A 153 5.16 -8.34 -0.27
CA GLY A 153 5.61 -8.12 -1.64
C GLY A 153 5.84 -9.43 -2.40
N HIS A 154 5.24 -9.55 -3.58
CA HIS A 154 5.46 -10.70 -4.46
C HIS A 154 6.94 -10.92 -4.80
N CYS A 155 7.75 -9.86 -4.92
CA CYS A 155 9.17 -10.03 -5.23
C CYS A 155 9.90 -10.78 -4.11
N ALA A 156 9.63 -10.41 -2.85
CA ALA A 156 10.20 -11.07 -1.67
C ALA A 156 9.77 -12.55 -1.59
N ILE A 157 8.47 -12.81 -1.75
CA ILE A 157 7.91 -14.18 -1.78
C ILE A 157 8.60 -15.01 -2.87
N ARG A 158 8.65 -14.49 -4.10
CA ARG A 158 9.14 -15.22 -5.27
C ARG A 158 10.65 -15.48 -5.16
N SER A 159 11.44 -14.51 -4.71
CA SER A 159 12.88 -14.67 -4.52
C SER A 159 13.23 -15.64 -3.39
N GLN A 160 12.50 -15.63 -2.28
CA GLN A 160 12.72 -16.60 -1.21
C GLN A 160 12.44 -18.04 -1.66
N VAL A 161 11.43 -18.23 -2.51
CA VAL A 161 11.03 -19.57 -2.99
C VAL A 161 11.94 -20.07 -4.13
N MET A 162 12.25 -19.22 -5.11
CA MET A 162 12.92 -19.62 -6.35
C MET A 162 14.41 -19.22 -6.43
N GLY A 163 14.89 -18.34 -5.55
CA GLY A 163 16.23 -17.77 -5.63
C GLY A 163 16.44 -16.94 -6.91
N ASP A 164 17.62 -17.06 -7.53
CA ASP A 164 18.01 -16.28 -8.73
C ASP A 164 17.08 -16.52 -9.94
N ARG A 165 16.49 -17.72 -10.05
CA ARG A 165 15.46 -18.04 -11.07
C ARG A 165 14.24 -17.11 -11.00
N SER A 166 14.00 -16.46 -9.87
CA SER A 166 12.89 -15.52 -9.71
C SER A 166 12.97 -14.31 -10.64
N LEU A 167 14.20 -13.95 -11.09
CA LEU A 167 14.53 -12.82 -11.97
C LEU A 167 14.40 -13.14 -13.47
N SER A 168 14.08 -14.38 -13.84
CA SER A 168 13.87 -14.80 -15.23
C SER A 168 12.38 -14.99 -15.54
N ASP A 169 12.08 -15.43 -16.76
CA ASP A 169 10.74 -15.84 -17.20
C ASP A 169 10.41 -17.30 -16.83
N GLU A 170 11.26 -17.96 -16.04
CA GLU A 170 11.02 -19.32 -15.57
C GLU A 170 9.78 -19.39 -14.66
N GLU A 171 8.92 -20.38 -14.92
CA GLU A 171 7.71 -20.60 -14.12
C GLU A 171 8.04 -21.38 -12.83
N PRO A 172 7.38 -21.06 -11.70
CA PRO A 172 7.46 -21.89 -10.52
C PRO A 172 6.86 -23.27 -10.77
N THR A 173 7.49 -24.28 -10.20
CA THR A 173 6.94 -25.62 -10.07
C THR A 173 5.70 -25.63 -9.18
N PRO A 174 4.84 -26.66 -9.24
CA PRO A 174 3.70 -26.78 -8.35
C PRO A 174 4.05 -26.73 -6.85
N GLU A 175 5.22 -27.25 -6.47
CA GLU A 175 5.72 -27.17 -5.09
C GLU A 175 6.12 -25.74 -4.72
N GLU A 176 6.81 -25.03 -5.61
CA GLU A 176 7.12 -23.61 -5.42
C GLU A 176 5.84 -22.76 -5.30
N LEU A 177 4.82 -22.99 -6.15
CA LEU A 177 3.52 -22.31 -6.03
C LEU A 177 2.85 -22.56 -4.68
N GLY A 178 2.89 -23.81 -4.19
CA GLY A 178 2.38 -24.17 -2.87
C GLY A 178 3.09 -23.37 -1.76
N ARG A 179 4.42 -23.30 -1.80
CA ARG A 179 5.20 -22.51 -0.83
C ARG A 179 4.91 -21.01 -0.91
N MET A 180 4.71 -20.45 -2.10
CA MET A 180 4.32 -19.04 -2.24
C MET A 180 2.94 -18.77 -1.63
N ALA A 181 1.99 -19.70 -1.80
CA ALA A 181 0.67 -19.62 -1.18
C ALA A 181 0.77 -19.69 0.35
N ASP A 182 1.59 -20.60 0.90
CA ASP A 182 1.76 -20.76 2.35
C ASP A 182 2.36 -19.50 3.00
N ILE A 183 3.35 -18.88 2.34
CA ILE A 183 3.93 -17.60 2.78
C ILE A 183 2.88 -16.49 2.78
N ALA A 184 2.03 -16.43 1.75
CA ALA A 184 0.97 -15.43 1.67
C ALA A 184 -0.10 -15.63 2.76
N GLU A 185 -0.46 -16.89 3.04
CA GLU A 185 -1.35 -17.26 4.14
C GLU A 185 -0.79 -16.82 5.49
N GLU A 186 0.49 -17.14 5.79
CA GLU A 186 1.15 -16.71 7.03
C GLU A 186 1.20 -15.18 7.14
N SER A 187 1.57 -14.50 6.06
CA SER A 187 1.71 -13.04 6.04
C SER A 187 0.39 -12.35 6.34
N VAL A 188 -0.71 -12.80 5.73
CA VAL A 188 -2.05 -12.23 5.93
C VAL A 188 -2.61 -12.62 7.29
N ALA A 189 -2.43 -13.86 7.74
CA ALA A 189 -2.84 -14.29 9.07
C ALA A 189 -2.11 -13.50 10.18
N GLY A 190 -0.88 -13.05 9.93
CA GLY A 190 -0.10 -12.21 10.85
C GLY A 190 -0.27 -10.70 10.66
N GLY A 191 -1.17 -10.24 9.79
CA GLY A 191 -1.58 -8.84 9.73
C GLY A 191 -1.31 -8.09 8.43
N ALA A 192 -0.71 -8.73 7.42
CA ALA A 192 -0.71 -8.16 6.08
C ALA A 192 -2.15 -8.03 5.58
N VAL A 193 -2.50 -6.92 4.93
CA VAL A 193 -3.85 -6.74 4.37
C VAL A 193 -4.00 -7.30 2.96
N GLY A 194 -2.97 -7.96 2.44
CA GLY A 194 -2.90 -8.51 1.10
C GLY A 194 -1.47 -8.56 0.58
N PHE A 195 -1.33 -8.59 -0.75
CA PHE A 195 -0.02 -8.63 -1.41
C PHE A 195 0.06 -7.68 -2.60
N SER A 196 1.28 -7.26 -2.92
CA SER A 196 1.57 -6.36 -4.04
C SER A 196 2.41 -7.03 -5.13
N THR A 197 2.36 -6.48 -6.33
CA THR A 197 3.09 -7.00 -7.50
C THR A 197 3.69 -5.89 -8.33
N SER A 198 4.76 -6.20 -9.07
CA SER A 198 5.32 -5.33 -10.10
C SER A 198 5.51 -6.08 -11.40
N ARG A 199 5.02 -5.48 -12.48
CA ARG A 199 5.15 -5.96 -13.86
C ARG A 199 5.75 -4.93 -14.80
N ILE A 200 6.09 -3.74 -14.30
CA ILE A 200 6.68 -2.67 -15.10
C ILE A 200 8.10 -3.06 -15.51
N LEU A 201 8.40 -2.99 -16.81
CA LEU A 201 9.70 -3.36 -17.37
C LEU A 201 10.85 -2.42 -16.96
N LEU A 202 10.52 -1.24 -16.41
CA LEU A 202 11.50 -0.30 -15.85
C LEU A 202 11.98 -0.72 -14.45
N HIS A 203 11.24 -1.59 -13.76
CA HIS A 203 11.66 -2.10 -12.46
C HIS A 203 12.68 -3.21 -12.68
N VAL A 204 13.95 -2.85 -12.53
CA VAL A 204 15.09 -3.74 -12.70
C VAL A 204 15.89 -3.84 -11.41
N VAL A 205 16.62 -4.92 -11.21
CA VAL A 205 17.68 -5.03 -10.19
C VAL A 205 19.00 -4.44 -10.74
N PRO A 206 20.03 -4.19 -9.91
CA PRO A 206 21.25 -3.50 -10.35
C PRO A 206 21.99 -4.13 -11.54
N ASP A 207 21.84 -5.44 -11.78
CA ASP A 207 22.43 -6.13 -12.93
C ASP A 207 21.65 -5.96 -14.24
N GLY A 208 20.53 -5.24 -14.22
CA GLY A 208 19.69 -4.92 -15.37
C GLY A 208 18.58 -5.94 -15.67
N ARG A 209 18.51 -7.06 -14.95
CA ARG A 209 17.36 -7.98 -15.06
C ARG A 209 16.12 -7.35 -14.43
N CYS A 210 14.93 -7.70 -14.94
CA CYS A 210 13.68 -7.26 -14.35
C CYS A 210 13.53 -7.81 -12.92
N VAL A 211 12.83 -7.06 -12.06
CA VAL A 211 12.51 -7.51 -10.70
C VAL A 211 11.72 -8.82 -10.71
N PRO A 212 11.82 -9.62 -9.63
CA PRO A 212 11.15 -10.90 -9.57
C PRO A 212 9.65 -10.79 -9.86
N GLY A 213 9.14 -11.68 -10.70
CA GLY A 213 7.70 -11.73 -10.97
C GLY A 213 7.19 -10.79 -12.05
N THR A 214 8.07 -9.99 -12.66
CA THR A 214 7.73 -9.14 -13.82
C THR A 214 7.06 -9.93 -14.96
N TYR A 215 7.48 -11.18 -15.16
CA TYR A 215 6.95 -12.08 -16.19
C TYR A 215 5.98 -13.13 -15.66
N ALA A 216 5.59 -13.08 -14.38
CA ALA A 216 4.72 -14.08 -13.77
C ALA A 216 3.37 -14.17 -14.49
N LYS A 217 2.78 -15.37 -14.46
CA LYS A 217 1.46 -15.62 -15.07
C LYS A 217 0.34 -15.44 -14.05
N ILE A 218 -0.88 -15.21 -14.53
CA ILE A 218 -2.09 -15.08 -13.69
C ILE A 218 -2.23 -16.23 -12.69
N ASP A 219 -1.94 -17.47 -13.10
CA ASP A 219 -2.07 -18.65 -12.22
C ASP A 219 -1.14 -18.61 -10.99
N GLU A 220 0.01 -17.94 -11.11
CA GLU A 220 0.89 -17.72 -9.97
C GLU A 220 0.28 -16.74 -8.97
N TYR A 221 -0.25 -15.62 -9.45
CA TYR A 221 -0.94 -14.65 -8.59
C TYR A 221 -2.19 -15.25 -7.95
N LYS A 222 -2.92 -16.12 -8.66
CA LYS A 222 -4.04 -16.88 -8.10
C LYS A 222 -3.61 -17.84 -7.00
N SER A 223 -2.47 -18.52 -7.16
CA SER A 223 -1.94 -19.41 -6.13
C SER A 223 -1.59 -18.64 -4.85
N ILE A 224 -0.98 -17.45 -4.99
CA ILE A 224 -0.70 -16.55 -3.86
C ILE A 224 -2.00 -16.07 -3.22
N ALA A 225 -2.98 -15.66 -4.03
CA ALA A 225 -4.30 -15.25 -3.56
C ALA A 225 -5.06 -16.38 -2.86
N ASP A 226 -4.90 -17.65 -3.27
CA ASP A 226 -5.47 -18.79 -2.56
C ASP A 226 -4.94 -18.87 -1.13
N GLY A 227 -3.64 -18.62 -0.93
CA GLY A 227 -3.04 -18.50 0.40
C GLY A 227 -3.66 -17.39 1.24
N MET A 228 -3.67 -16.16 0.70
CA MET A 228 -4.32 -15.01 1.31
C MET A 228 -5.80 -15.28 1.67
N ASN A 229 -6.56 -15.93 0.77
CA ASN A 229 -7.96 -16.24 0.97
C ASN A 229 -8.19 -17.25 2.10
N ARG A 230 -7.28 -18.23 2.28
CA ARG A 230 -7.33 -19.14 3.44
C ARG A 230 -7.16 -18.39 4.77
N ALA A 231 -6.43 -17.28 4.77
CA ALA A 231 -6.25 -16.41 5.94
C ALA A 231 -7.34 -15.34 6.14
N GLY A 232 -8.37 -15.28 5.27
CA GLY A 232 -9.49 -14.35 5.39
C GLY A 232 -9.67 -13.35 4.24
N GLY A 233 -8.81 -13.42 3.22
CA GLY A 233 -8.86 -12.53 2.04
C GLY A 233 -8.06 -11.25 2.24
N GLY A 234 -7.98 -10.44 1.18
CA GLY A 234 -7.19 -9.21 1.23
C GLY A 234 -7.15 -8.47 -0.11
N ILE A 235 -6.21 -7.54 -0.20
CA ILE A 235 -6.01 -6.65 -1.34
C ILE A 235 -4.93 -7.22 -2.26
N PHE A 236 -5.26 -7.38 -3.54
CA PHE A 236 -4.27 -7.54 -4.61
C PHE A 236 -3.87 -6.16 -5.14
N GLN A 237 -2.66 -5.71 -4.82
CA GLN A 237 -2.10 -4.48 -5.36
C GLN A 237 -1.30 -4.77 -6.64
N ALA A 238 -1.59 -4.03 -7.70
CA ALA A 238 -0.98 -4.25 -9.00
C ALA A 238 -0.34 -3.00 -9.57
N VAL A 239 0.93 -3.16 -9.95
CA VAL A 239 1.68 -2.26 -10.81
C VAL A 239 1.87 -2.95 -12.16
N ASN A 240 1.13 -2.50 -13.15
CA ASN A 240 0.91 -3.21 -14.42
C ASN A 240 1.77 -2.68 -15.58
N ASP A 241 2.04 -3.54 -16.57
CA ASP A 241 2.61 -3.14 -17.86
C ASP A 241 1.53 -2.82 -18.90
N PHE A 242 0.81 -1.71 -18.69
CA PHE A 242 -0.17 -1.23 -19.68
C PHE A 242 0.49 -0.73 -20.97
N ALA A 243 1.78 -0.40 -20.94
CA ALA A 243 2.49 0.10 -22.10
C ALA A 243 2.69 -0.97 -23.17
N THR A 244 3.04 -2.20 -22.78
CA THR A 244 3.32 -3.28 -23.74
C THR A 244 2.32 -4.43 -23.71
N LYS A 245 1.56 -4.60 -22.61
CA LYS A 245 0.66 -5.75 -22.41
C LYS A 245 -0.76 -5.38 -21.95
N ALA A 246 -1.30 -4.24 -22.36
CA ALA A 246 -2.60 -3.72 -21.89
C ALA A 246 -3.74 -4.77 -21.82
N GLU A 247 -3.96 -5.57 -22.87
CA GLU A 247 -5.03 -6.59 -22.88
C GLU A 247 -4.84 -7.65 -21.78
N TYR A 248 -3.59 -8.06 -21.57
CA TYR A 248 -3.24 -9.01 -20.51
C TYR A 248 -3.45 -8.38 -19.14
N GLU A 249 -3.08 -7.12 -18.95
CA GLU A 249 -3.22 -6.43 -17.66
C GLU A 249 -4.70 -6.21 -17.30
N PHE A 250 -5.56 -5.85 -18.26
CA PHE A 250 -7.02 -5.81 -18.04
C PHE A 250 -7.58 -7.19 -17.68
N LYS A 251 -7.09 -8.26 -18.33
CA LYS A 251 -7.47 -9.63 -17.98
C LYS A 251 -7.03 -9.99 -16.56
N LEU A 252 -5.78 -9.70 -16.20
CA LEU A 252 -5.21 -9.94 -14.88
C LEU A 252 -6.03 -9.24 -13.80
N LEU A 253 -6.25 -7.93 -13.91
CA LEU A 253 -6.98 -7.16 -12.91
C LEU A 253 -8.40 -7.70 -12.68
N ARG A 254 -9.09 -8.08 -13.74
CA ARG A 254 -10.42 -8.71 -13.67
C ARG A 254 -10.38 -10.08 -13.00
N GLU A 255 -9.46 -10.95 -13.41
CA GLU A 255 -9.35 -12.29 -12.81
C GLU A 255 -8.99 -12.20 -11.33
N MET A 256 -8.15 -11.25 -10.94
CA MET A 256 -7.82 -11.02 -9.53
C MET A 256 -8.98 -10.36 -8.77
N ALA A 257 -9.79 -9.49 -9.38
CA ALA A 257 -11.00 -8.97 -8.74
C ALA A 257 -12.01 -10.08 -8.41
N GLN A 258 -12.10 -11.09 -9.26
CA GLN A 258 -12.94 -12.28 -9.02
C GLN A 258 -12.33 -13.23 -7.98
N HIS A 259 -11.00 -13.35 -7.96
CA HIS A 259 -10.30 -14.40 -7.19
C HIS A 259 -9.79 -13.94 -5.83
N ALA A 260 -9.21 -12.74 -5.72
CA ALA A 260 -8.66 -12.16 -4.49
C ALA A 260 -9.68 -11.32 -3.70
N GLY A 261 -10.68 -10.75 -4.38
CA GLY A 261 -11.74 -9.93 -3.78
C GLY A 261 -11.56 -8.44 -4.03
N ASP A 262 -10.53 -7.82 -3.45
CA ASP A 262 -10.23 -6.40 -3.64
C ASP A 262 -8.97 -6.20 -4.48
N VAL A 263 -9.04 -5.35 -5.50
CA VAL A 263 -7.90 -4.97 -6.34
C VAL A 263 -7.60 -3.49 -6.16
N LEU A 264 -6.35 -3.19 -5.83
CA LEU A 264 -5.81 -1.83 -5.78
C LEU A 264 -4.87 -1.61 -6.96
N PHE A 265 -5.29 -0.79 -7.91
CA PHE A 265 -4.49 -0.44 -9.06
C PHE A 265 -3.61 0.79 -8.79
N SER A 266 -2.33 0.72 -9.17
CA SER A 266 -1.42 1.87 -9.16
C SER A 266 -0.71 1.99 -10.51
N GLY A 267 -1.03 3.04 -11.25
CA GLY A 267 -0.44 3.34 -12.55
C GLY A 267 -1.16 4.51 -13.25
N GLY A 268 -0.51 5.10 -14.25
CA GLY A 268 -1.11 6.17 -15.04
C GLY A 268 -2.12 5.65 -16.06
N ALA A 269 -3.11 6.47 -16.43
CA ALA A 269 -4.01 6.21 -17.57
C ALA A 269 -3.29 6.34 -18.93
N GLY A 270 -2.02 6.77 -18.95
CA GLY A 270 -1.28 7.17 -20.14
C GLY A 270 -1.33 8.68 -20.40
N ASP A 271 -0.41 9.18 -21.21
CA ASP A 271 -0.03 10.60 -21.23
C ASP A 271 -0.67 11.40 -22.39
N GLY A 272 -1.75 10.89 -23.00
CA GLY A 272 -2.10 11.28 -24.37
C GLY A 272 -3.51 11.83 -24.65
N ASP A 273 -4.56 11.38 -23.97
CA ASP A 273 -5.94 11.79 -24.27
C ASP A 273 -6.97 11.47 -23.16
N LEU A 274 -8.10 12.17 -23.20
CA LEU A 274 -9.27 11.88 -22.35
C LEU A 274 -9.82 10.46 -22.57
N ARG A 275 -9.58 9.86 -23.75
CA ARG A 275 -10.09 8.52 -24.09
C ARG A 275 -9.47 7.43 -23.24
N SER A 276 -8.21 7.60 -22.84
CA SER A 276 -7.52 6.60 -22.02
C SER A 276 -8.05 6.59 -20.58
N VAL A 277 -8.40 7.76 -20.04
CA VAL A 277 -9.12 7.90 -18.76
C VAL A 277 -10.54 7.34 -18.87
N GLU A 278 -11.28 7.69 -19.92
CA GLU A 278 -12.63 7.14 -20.17
C GLU A 278 -12.63 5.60 -20.25
N ARG A 279 -11.63 5.01 -20.91
CA ARG A 279 -11.46 3.56 -21.01
C ARG A 279 -11.22 2.91 -19.64
N MET A 280 -10.35 3.49 -18.81
CA MET A 280 -10.10 2.98 -17.45
C MET A 280 -11.36 3.11 -16.58
N ASN A 281 -12.06 4.24 -16.65
CA ASN A 281 -13.31 4.44 -15.92
C ASN A 281 -14.40 3.46 -16.34
N ALA A 282 -14.54 3.22 -17.65
CA ALA A 282 -15.49 2.23 -18.17
C ALA A 282 -15.13 0.81 -17.69
N PHE A 283 -13.84 0.46 -17.69
CA PHE A 283 -13.36 -0.81 -17.17
C PHE A 283 -13.67 -0.97 -15.69
N PHE A 284 -13.31 -0.01 -14.83
CA PHE A 284 -13.60 -0.08 -13.40
C PHE A 284 -15.08 -0.13 -13.09
N THR A 285 -15.90 0.65 -13.80
CA THR A 285 -17.36 0.62 -13.66
C THR A 285 -17.88 -0.78 -13.98
N HIS A 286 -17.46 -1.34 -15.13
CA HIS A 286 -17.89 -2.67 -15.54
C HIS A 286 -17.49 -3.76 -14.53
N VAL A 287 -16.23 -3.79 -14.08
CA VAL A 287 -15.75 -4.77 -13.11
C VAL A 287 -16.50 -4.65 -11.77
N ASN A 288 -16.64 -3.42 -11.25
CA ASN A 288 -17.34 -3.16 -9.98
C ASN A 288 -18.83 -3.51 -10.01
N GLU A 289 -19.48 -3.40 -11.17
CA GLU A 289 -20.90 -3.76 -11.32
C GLU A 289 -21.14 -5.27 -11.52
N ASN A 290 -20.15 -6.01 -12.05
CA ASN A 290 -20.40 -7.35 -12.60
C ASN A 290 -19.48 -8.47 -12.08
N GLU A 291 -18.27 -8.16 -11.60
CA GLU A 291 -17.22 -9.18 -11.47
C GLU A 291 -16.49 -9.19 -10.13
N GLY A 292 -16.23 -8.03 -9.52
CA GLY A 292 -15.47 -7.94 -8.26
C GLY A 292 -15.19 -6.49 -7.87
N ARG A 293 -14.37 -6.23 -6.84
CA ARG A 293 -14.07 -4.87 -6.41
C ARG A 293 -12.69 -4.43 -6.90
N ILE A 294 -12.66 -3.34 -7.67
CA ILE A 294 -11.44 -2.70 -8.14
C ILE A 294 -11.48 -1.20 -7.86
N SER A 295 -10.40 -0.71 -7.26
CA SER A 295 -10.20 0.70 -6.97
C SER A 295 -8.85 1.15 -7.50
N SER A 296 -8.80 2.37 -8.04
CA SER A 296 -7.55 3.04 -8.35
C SER A 296 -7.11 3.89 -7.15
N ALA A 297 -5.81 3.87 -6.86
CA ALA A 297 -5.22 4.81 -5.92
C ALA A 297 -4.90 6.14 -6.63
N THR A 298 -5.29 7.25 -6.00
CA THR A 298 -4.72 8.57 -6.28
C THR A 298 -3.65 8.83 -5.24
N GLN A 299 -2.41 9.03 -5.67
CA GLN A 299 -1.28 9.24 -4.80
C GLN A 299 -1.04 10.73 -4.58
N THR A 300 -0.78 11.11 -3.34
CA THR A 300 -0.22 12.41 -2.99
C THR A 300 1.30 12.29 -3.03
N ARG A 301 1.96 12.77 -4.09
CA ARG A 301 3.43 12.83 -4.07
C ARG A 301 3.89 13.93 -3.09
N PRO A 302 5.05 13.77 -2.40
CA PRO A 302 5.60 14.78 -1.47
C PRO A 302 5.85 16.19 -2.04
N GLY A 303 5.62 16.40 -3.35
CA GLY A 303 5.56 17.72 -3.98
C GLY A 303 4.20 18.44 -3.93
N GLY A 304 3.19 17.88 -3.25
CA GLY A 304 1.84 18.45 -3.23
C GLY A 304 1.04 18.20 -4.51
N THR A 305 1.47 17.26 -5.35
CA THR A 305 0.79 16.85 -6.58
C THR A 305 -0.10 15.65 -6.29
N LEU A 306 -1.40 15.77 -6.56
CA LEU A 306 -2.29 14.61 -6.68
C LEU A 306 -2.12 14.00 -8.08
N MET A 307 -1.66 12.75 -8.14
CA MET A 307 -1.65 11.96 -9.38
C MET A 307 -2.49 10.71 -9.15
N GLY A 308 -3.55 10.56 -9.94
CA GLY A 308 -4.43 9.42 -9.92
C GLY A 308 -5.36 9.45 -11.12
N LEU A 309 -6.16 8.41 -11.26
CA LEU A 309 -7.22 8.35 -12.26
C LEU A 309 -8.35 9.34 -11.94
#